data_AF-A0AAD1HYH2-F1
#
_entry.id   AF-A0AAD1HYH2-F1
#
_cell.length_a   1.000
_cell.length_b   1.000
_cell.length_c   1.000
_cell.angle_alpha   90.00
_cell.angle_beta   90.00
_cell.angle_gamma   90.00
#
_symmetry.space_group_name_H-M   'P 1'
#
loop_
_entity.id
_entity.type
_entity.pdbx_description
1 polymer ?
#
loop_
_entity_poly.entity_id
_entity_poly.type
_entity_poly.pdbx_seq_one_letter_code
_entity_poly.pdbx_strand_id
1 'polypeptide(L)'
;MSFNDRPGLQHVRTRQAIRDLQQFDCPIPTPVAEALAELDALTARAPRKPDDAALAAAAAAGDDTELARLATEVVTLDVRAQAHGAAVENAAHHVSGVLAEHGAEVLPRLDEVAAEAAAVIREAQRHRGRSIEALVRAGKPEAATAVASAAAARQTFQRVAELADRHLHRALTTPWPADAETVGE
;
A
#
# COMPACT_ATOMS: atom_id res chain seq x y z
N MET A 1 4.86 -17.51 12.92
CA MET A 1 3.66 -17.23 12.09
C MET A 1 3.52 -15.73 11.97
N SER A 2 3.78 -15.18 10.78
CA SER A 2 3.71 -13.73 10.55
C SER A 2 2.24 -13.32 10.40
N PHE A 3 1.87 -12.15 10.94
CA PHE A 3 0.56 -11.53 10.65
C PHE A 3 0.35 -11.28 9.14
N ASN A 4 1.42 -11.39 8.34
CA ASN A 4 1.45 -11.22 6.90
C ASN A 4 0.88 -12.40 6.07
N ASP A 5 0.51 -13.55 6.64
CA ASP A 5 0.01 -14.69 5.84
C ASP A 5 -1.49 -14.99 6.02
N ARG A 6 -2.28 -14.05 6.57
CA ARG A 6 -3.74 -14.25 6.68
C ARG A 6 -4.43 -14.11 5.31
N PRO A 7 -5.07 -15.17 4.78
CA PRO A 7 -5.92 -15.05 3.61
C PRO A 7 -7.14 -14.15 3.91
N GLY A 8 -7.55 -13.32 2.95
CA GLY A 8 -8.71 -12.41 3.07
C GLY A 8 -8.41 -10.93 3.35
N LEU A 9 -7.14 -10.51 3.25
CA LEU A 9 -6.75 -9.10 3.39
C LEU A 9 -5.99 -8.58 2.16
N GLN A 10 -5.99 -9.30 1.04
CA GLN A 10 -5.17 -8.90 -0.11
C GLN A 10 -5.66 -7.57 -0.68
N HIS A 11 -6.97 -7.34 -0.74
CA HIS A 11 -7.53 -6.08 -1.21
C HIS A 11 -7.07 -4.87 -0.35
N VAL A 12 -6.92 -5.04 0.97
CA VAL A 12 -6.41 -3.99 1.86
C VAL A 12 -4.93 -3.72 1.58
N ARG A 13 -4.13 -4.77 1.42
CA ARG A 13 -2.69 -4.67 1.16
C ARG A 13 -2.40 -4.04 -0.19
N THR A 14 -3.11 -4.45 -1.24
CA THR A 14 -3.02 -3.85 -2.57
C THR A 14 -3.31 -2.35 -2.50
N ARG A 15 -4.41 -1.95 -1.87
CA ARG A 15 -4.76 -0.52 -1.72
C ARG A 15 -3.72 0.24 -0.90
N GLN A 16 -3.17 -0.37 0.15
CA GLN A 16 -2.11 0.23 0.94
C GLN A 16 -0.83 0.42 0.11
N ALA A 17 -0.44 -0.57 -0.69
CA ALA A 17 0.73 -0.47 -1.57
C ALA A 17 0.59 0.69 -2.57
N ILE A 18 -0.60 0.84 -3.19
CA ILE A 18 -0.86 1.96 -4.10
C ILE A 18 -0.80 3.31 -3.36
N ARG A 19 -1.37 3.41 -2.16
CA ARG A 19 -1.26 4.63 -1.34
C ARG A 19 0.18 4.96 -0.96
N ASP A 20 0.97 3.94 -0.63
CA ASP A 20 2.38 4.11 -0.30
C ASP A 20 3.18 4.60 -1.52
N LEU A 21 2.90 4.06 -2.71
CA LEU A 21 3.49 4.56 -3.96
C LEU A 21 3.11 6.02 -4.24
N GLN A 22 1.83 6.36 -4.08
CA GLN A 22 1.35 7.73 -4.22
C GLN A 22 1.99 8.69 -3.21
N GLN A 23 2.24 8.24 -1.96
CA GLN A 23 2.93 9.04 -0.94
C GLN A 23 4.35 9.43 -1.36
N PHE A 24 5.01 8.62 -2.19
CA PHE A 24 6.36 8.88 -2.70
C PHE A 24 6.35 9.48 -4.12
N ASP A 25 5.20 9.99 -4.57
CA ASP A 25 5.00 10.55 -5.92
C ASP A 25 5.42 9.57 -7.03
N CYS A 26 5.27 8.26 -6.79
CA CYS A 26 5.58 7.26 -7.81
C CYS A 26 4.50 7.28 -8.90
N PRO A 27 4.89 7.20 -10.18
CA PRO A 27 3.91 7.03 -11.25
C PRO A 27 3.18 5.71 -11.05
N ILE A 28 1.85 5.73 -11.20
CA ILE A 28 1.05 4.50 -11.23
C ILE A 28 0.88 4.13 -12.70
N PRO A 29 1.45 2.99 -13.16
CA PRO A 29 1.30 2.55 -14.54
C PRO A 29 -0.18 2.42 -14.92
N THR A 30 -0.54 2.80 -16.15
CA THR A 30 -1.92 2.73 -16.64
C THR A 30 -2.57 1.35 -16.41
N PRO A 31 -1.89 0.21 -16.67
CA PRO A 31 -2.47 -1.11 -16.42
C PRO A 31 -2.79 -1.36 -14.94
N VAL A 32 -1.97 -0.83 -14.02
CA VAL A 32 -2.23 -0.92 -12.57
C VAL A 32 -3.45 -0.08 -12.19
N ALA A 33 -3.59 1.12 -12.77
CA ALA A 33 -4.73 1.99 -12.54
C ALA A 33 -6.04 1.37 -13.06
N GLU A 34 -6.01 0.74 -14.23
CA GLU A 34 -7.15 0.02 -14.81
C GLU A 34 -7.56 -1.17 -13.94
N ALA A 35 -6.61 -2.00 -13.51
CA ALA A 35 -6.87 -3.11 -12.61
C ALA A 35 -7.43 -2.65 -11.25
N LEU A 36 -6.93 -1.52 -10.73
CA LEU A 36 -7.47 -0.92 -9.49
C LEU A 36 -8.90 -0.42 -9.68
N ALA A 37 -9.21 0.20 -10.83
CA ALA A 37 -10.57 0.63 -11.15
C ALA A 37 -11.54 -0.55 -11.26
N GLU A 38 -11.09 -1.69 -11.80
CA GLU A 38 -11.89 -2.93 -11.82
C GLU A 38 -12.15 -3.44 -10.40
N LEU A 39 -11.12 -3.48 -9.54
CA LEU A 39 -11.28 -3.85 -8.13
C LEU A 39 -12.27 -2.93 -7.40
N ASP A 40 -12.21 -1.63 -7.65
CA ASP A 40 -13.12 -0.66 -7.03
C ASP A 40 -14.55 -0.80 -7.57
N ALA A 41 -14.72 -1.00 -8.88
CA ALA A 41 -16.01 -1.27 -9.50
C ALA A 41 -16.63 -2.57 -8.97
N LEU A 42 -15.82 -3.61 -8.76
CA LEU A 42 -16.26 -4.84 -8.13
C LEU A 42 -16.71 -4.58 -6.70
N THR A 43 -15.87 -3.94 -5.88
CA THR A 43 -16.17 -3.60 -4.47
C THR A 43 -17.48 -2.81 -4.33
N ALA A 44 -17.75 -1.87 -5.25
CA ALA A 44 -18.98 -1.08 -5.25
C ALA A 44 -20.26 -1.91 -5.46
N ARG A 45 -20.14 -3.09 -6.10
CA ARG A 45 -21.24 -4.03 -6.39
C ARG A 45 -21.43 -5.09 -5.30
N ALA A 46 -20.97 -4.82 -4.07
CA ALA A 46 -21.15 -5.72 -2.94
C ALA A 46 -22.63 -6.13 -2.77
N PRO A 47 -22.93 -7.44 -2.61
CA PRO A 47 -24.28 -7.90 -2.29
C PRO A 47 -24.81 -7.22 -1.03
N ARG A 48 -26.04 -6.71 -1.09
CA ARG A 48 -26.70 -6.06 0.04
C ARG A 48 -27.91 -6.88 0.46
N LYS A 49 -28.16 -6.91 1.77
CA LYS A 49 -29.42 -7.45 2.29
C LYS A 49 -30.58 -6.62 1.71
N PRO A 50 -31.63 -7.25 1.17
CA PRO A 50 -32.87 -6.56 0.82
C PRO A 50 -33.45 -5.82 2.03
N ASP A 51 -34.17 -4.73 1.77
CA ASP A 51 -34.81 -3.93 2.82
C ASP A 51 -35.98 -4.70 3.45
N ASP A 52 -35.95 -4.85 4.78
CA ASP A 52 -37.00 -5.55 5.54
C ASP A 52 -38.36 -4.82 5.38
N ALA A 53 -38.36 -3.49 5.21
CA ALA A 53 -39.58 -2.73 4.96
C ALA A 53 -40.19 -2.99 3.58
N ALA A 54 -39.35 -3.15 2.54
CA ALA A 54 -39.81 -3.52 1.21
C ALA A 54 -40.42 -4.94 1.21
N LEU A 55 -39.83 -5.86 1.97
CA LEU A 55 -40.32 -7.22 2.12
C LEU A 55 -41.69 -7.26 2.81
N ALA A 56 -41.87 -6.46 3.87
CA ALA A 56 -43.15 -6.29 4.55
C ALA A 56 -44.21 -5.62 3.68
N ALA A 57 -43.82 -4.62 2.87
CA ALA A 57 -44.72 -3.93 1.95
C ALA A 57 -45.23 -4.86 0.83
N ALA A 58 -44.35 -5.66 0.22
CA ALA A 58 -44.73 -6.65 -0.79
C ALA A 58 -45.69 -7.71 -0.22
N ALA A 59 -45.43 -8.19 0.99
CA ALA A 59 -46.31 -9.13 1.69
C ALA A 59 -47.69 -8.52 2.01
N ALA A 60 -47.74 -7.26 2.46
CA ALA A 60 -48.99 -6.57 2.75
C ALA A 60 -49.80 -6.23 1.50
N ALA A 61 -49.14 -5.99 0.37
CA ALA A 61 -49.77 -5.73 -0.92
C ALA A 61 -50.26 -7.00 -1.65
N GLY A 62 -49.86 -8.19 -1.20
CA GLY A 62 -50.15 -9.46 -1.89
C GLY A 62 -49.40 -9.62 -3.21
N ASP A 63 -48.26 -8.95 -3.38
CA ASP A 63 -47.40 -9.09 -4.56
C ASP A 63 -46.46 -10.29 -4.39
N ASP A 64 -46.98 -11.47 -4.68
CA ASP A 64 -46.25 -12.74 -4.55
C ASP A 64 -44.99 -12.78 -5.43
N THR A 65 -44.95 -12.03 -6.54
CA THR A 65 -43.80 -12.00 -7.45
C THR A 65 -42.65 -11.21 -6.83
N GLU A 66 -42.93 -10.01 -6.34
CA GLU A 66 -41.93 -9.17 -5.68
C GLU A 66 -41.47 -9.79 -4.35
N LEU A 67 -42.39 -10.41 -3.61
CA LEU A 67 -42.06 -11.15 -2.39
C LEU A 67 -41.12 -12.32 -2.66
N ALA A 68 -41.38 -13.13 -3.70
CA ALA A 68 -40.50 -14.24 -4.09
C ALA A 68 -39.11 -13.76 -4.53
N ARG A 69 -39.04 -12.63 -5.26
CA ARG A 69 -37.78 -12.01 -5.69
C ARG A 69 -36.94 -11.59 -4.49
N LEU A 70 -37.52 -10.82 -3.57
CA LEU A 70 -36.85 -10.34 -2.35
C LEU A 70 -36.43 -11.49 -1.42
N ALA A 71 -37.30 -12.50 -1.24
CA ALA A 71 -36.97 -13.68 -0.44
C ALA A 71 -35.81 -14.48 -1.03
N THR A 72 -35.74 -14.62 -2.36
CA THR A 72 -34.61 -15.25 -3.05
C THR A 72 -33.32 -14.47 -2.81
N GLU A 73 -33.36 -13.14 -2.86
CA GLU A 73 -32.20 -12.31 -2.55
C GLU A 73 -31.72 -12.46 -1.10
N VAL A 74 -32.63 -12.61 -0.13
CA VAL A 74 -32.28 -12.89 1.26
C VAL A 74 -31.63 -14.27 1.40
N VAL A 75 -32.26 -15.32 0.87
CA VAL A 75 -31.79 -16.71 1.02
C VAL A 75 -30.44 -16.93 0.33
N THR A 76 -30.20 -16.22 -0.78
CA THR A 76 -28.94 -16.33 -1.54
C THR A 76 -27.85 -15.35 -1.09
N LEU A 77 -28.13 -14.47 -0.12
CA LEU A 77 -27.23 -13.38 0.26
C LEU A 77 -25.85 -13.89 0.67
N ASP A 78 -25.78 -14.91 1.52
CA ASP A 78 -24.51 -15.44 2.04
C ASP A 78 -23.64 -16.04 0.93
N VAL A 79 -24.25 -16.82 0.03
CA VAL A 79 -23.53 -17.43 -1.10
C VAL A 79 -23.03 -16.34 -2.06
N ARG A 80 -23.85 -15.32 -2.32
CA ARG A 80 -23.44 -14.16 -3.14
C ARG A 80 -22.32 -13.39 -2.47
N ALA A 81 -22.38 -13.17 -1.16
CA ALA A 81 -21.35 -12.47 -0.39
C ALA A 81 -20.02 -13.23 -0.40
N GLN A 82 -20.05 -14.56 -0.25
CA GLN A 82 -18.87 -15.42 -0.36
C GLN A 82 -18.26 -15.38 -1.77
N ALA A 83 -19.07 -15.56 -2.81
CA ALA A 83 -18.62 -15.50 -4.19
C ALA A 83 -18.03 -14.11 -4.53
N HIS A 84 -18.67 -13.05 -4.05
CA HIS A 84 -18.18 -11.68 -4.17
C HIS A 84 -16.84 -11.49 -3.45
N GLY A 85 -16.71 -11.98 -2.21
CA GLY A 85 -15.45 -11.92 -1.46
C GLY A 85 -14.30 -12.62 -2.20
N ALA A 86 -14.54 -13.81 -2.76
CA ALA A 86 -13.57 -14.51 -3.58
C ALA A 86 -13.19 -13.72 -4.85
N ALA A 87 -14.17 -13.11 -5.52
CA ALA A 87 -13.92 -12.28 -6.69
C ALA A 87 -13.08 -11.03 -6.35
N VAL A 88 -13.36 -10.36 -5.22
CA VAL A 88 -12.59 -9.20 -4.73
C VAL A 88 -11.15 -9.58 -4.41
N GLU A 89 -10.93 -10.72 -3.74
CA GLU A 89 -9.59 -11.20 -3.46
C GLU A 89 -8.83 -11.55 -4.76
N ASN A 90 -9.48 -12.20 -5.73
CA ASN A 90 -8.86 -12.49 -7.03
C ASN A 90 -8.48 -11.21 -7.80
N ALA A 91 -9.37 -10.21 -7.82
CA ALA A 91 -9.07 -8.91 -8.43
C ALA A 91 -7.90 -8.21 -7.71
N ALA A 92 -7.82 -8.30 -6.37
CA ALA A 92 -6.71 -7.74 -5.61
C ALA A 92 -5.36 -8.44 -5.89
N HIS A 93 -5.37 -9.75 -6.10
CA HIS A 93 -4.19 -10.51 -6.55
C HIS A 93 -3.78 -10.08 -7.95
N HIS A 94 -4.74 -9.88 -8.87
CA HIS A 94 -4.46 -9.40 -10.21
C HIS A 94 -3.75 -8.04 -10.19
N VAL A 95 -4.25 -7.07 -9.42
CA VAL A 95 -3.58 -5.76 -9.27
C VAL A 95 -2.15 -5.91 -8.75
N SER A 96 -1.93 -6.78 -7.75
CA SER A 96 -0.58 -7.03 -7.23
C SER A 96 0.35 -7.64 -8.29
N GLY A 97 -0.16 -8.58 -9.09
CA GLY A 97 0.57 -9.15 -10.22
C GLY A 97 0.94 -8.11 -11.27
N VAL A 98 -0.03 -7.29 -11.70
CA VAL A 98 0.20 -6.20 -12.67
C VAL A 98 1.20 -5.18 -12.12
N LEU A 99 1.14 -4.86 -10.83
CA LEU A 99 2.10 -3.96 -10.19
C LEU A 99 3.53 -4.52 -10.24
N ALA A 100 3.71 -5.82 -9.97
CA ALA A 100 5.01 -6.47 -10.06
C ALA A 100 5.53 -6.53 -11.51
N GLU A 101 4.66 -6.82 -12.48
CA GLU A 101 5.00 -6.86 -13.91
C GLU A 101 5.43 -5.49 -14.45
N HIS A 102 4.75 -4.42 -14.02
CA HIS A 102 5.04 -3.04 -14.41
C HIS A 102 5.99 -2.32 -13.43
N GLY A 103 6.64 -3.05 -12.53
CA GLY A 103 7.50 -2.46 -11.50
C GLY A 103 8.68 -1.66 -12.05
N ALA A 104 9.10 -1.91 -13.29
CA ALA A 104 10.18 -1.15 -13.95
C ALA A 104 9.85 0.34 -14.15
N GLU A 105 8.57 0.70 -14.26
CA GLU A 105 8.12 2.09 -14.40
C GLU A 105 8.12 2.83 -13.05
N VAL A 106 8.00 2.08 -11.95
CA VAL A 106 7.89 2.58 -10.58
C VAL A 106 9.26 2.68 -9.90
N LEU A 107 10.12 1.69 -10.16
CA LEU A 107 11.40 1.50 -9.47
C LEU A 107 12.33 2.72 -9.53
N PRO A 108 12.49 3.46 -10.67
CA PRO A 108 13.38 4.61 -10.72
C PRO A 108 13.03 5.68 -9.69
N ARG A 109 11.74 5.96 -9.48
CA ARG A 109 11.29 6.96 -8.51
C ARG A 109 11.55 6.50 -7.07
N LEU A 110 11.31 5.22 -6.78
CA LEU A 110 11.66 4.63 -5.49
C LEU A 110 13.18 4.71 -5.23
N ASP A 111 14.00 4.45 -6.24
CA ASP A 111 15.46 4.58 -6.15
C ASP A 111 15.90 6.03 -5.90
N GLU A 112 15.26 7.02 -6.53
CA GLU A 112 15.53 8.44 -6.26
C GLU A 112 15.24 8.80 -4.80
N VAL A 113 14.08 8.42 -4.28
CA VAL A 113 13.69 8.68 -2.88
C VAL A 113 14.65 7.99 -1.91
N ALA A 114 15.07 6.76 -2.24
CA ALA A 114 16.09 6.05 -1.47
C ALA A 114 17.45 6.75 -1.52
N ALA A 115 17.86 7.29 -2.67
CA ALA A 115 19.11 8.02 -2.84
C ALA A 115 19.12 9.34 -2.03
N GLU A 116 18.02 10.08 -2.05
CA GLU A 116 17.82 11.28 -1.24
C GLU A 116 17.92 10.97 0.26
N ALA A 117 17.19 9.95 0.73
CA ALA A 117 17.25 9.49 2.11
C ALA A 117 18.66 9.03 2.50
N ALA A 118 19.33 8.26 1.64
CA ALA A 118 20.69 7.80 1.87
C ALA A 118 21.70 8.96 1.95
N ALA A 119 21.51 10.03 1.16
CA ALA A 119 22.36 11.22 1.23
C ALA A 119 22.26 11.91 2.59
N VAL A 120 21.04 12.08 3.12
CA VAL A 120 20.80 12.64 4.46
C VAL A 120 21.46 11.79 5.54
N ILE A 121 21.32 10.46 5.47
CA ILE A 121 21.92 9.54 6.44
C ILE A 121 23.45 9.61 6.40
N ARG A 122 24.05 9.60 5.21
CA ARG A 122 25.52 9.72 5.05
C ARG A 122 26.02 11.05 5.59
N GLU A 123 25.31 12.15 5.34
CA GLU A 123 25.71 13.45 5.86
C GLU A 123 25.63 13.48 7.40
N ALA A 124 24.56 12.94 7.99
CA ALA A 124 24.46 12.82 9.44
C ALA A 124 25.58 11.95 10.04
N GLN A 125 25.94 10.84 9.39
CA GLN A 125 27.03 9.95 9.82
C GLN A 125 28.40 10.67 9.86
N ARG A 126 28.67 11.60 8.93
CA ARG A 126 29.92 12.40 8.93
C ARG A 126 30.08 13.29 10.16
N HIS A 127 28.97 13.63 10.84
CA HIS A 127 28.97 14.45 12.05
C HIS A 127 28.61 13.66 13.30
N ARG A 128 28.75 12.33 13.26
CA ARG A 128 28.50 11.45 14.42
C ARG A 128 29.27 11.94 15.65
N GLY A 129 28.59 11.99 16.79
CA GLY A 129 29.16 12.47 18.05
C GLY A 129 29.13 13.99 18.24
N ARG A 130 28.68 14.77 17.24
CA ARG A 130 28.47 16.22 17.39
C ARG A 130 26.99 16.49 17.67
N SER A 131 26.71 17.34 18.67
CA SER A 131 25.35 17.78 18.93
C SER A 131 24.88 18.76 17.86
N ILE A 132 23.55 18.81 17.63
CA ILE A 132 22.91 19.78 16.74
C ILE A 132 23.33 21.21 17.12
N GLU A 133 23.34 21.53 18.42
CA GLU A 133 23.75 22.85 18.91
C GLU A 133 25.21 23.19 18.58
N ALA A 134 26.12 22.22 18.72
CA ALA A 134 27.53 22.42 18.35
C ALA A 134 27.71 22.68 16.84
N LEU A 135 26.91 22.02 15.99
CA LEU A 135 26.91 22.24 14.55
C LEU A 135 26.37 23.63 14.18
N VAL A 136 25.28 24.07 14.83
CA VAL A 136 24.70 25.41 14.62
C VAL A 136 25.70 26.50 15.03
N ARG A 137 26.30 26.40 16.23
CA ARG A 137 27.32 27.36 16.70
C ARG A 137 28.56 27.39 15.80
N ALA A 138 28.89 26.28 15.16
CA ALA A 138 29.98 26.19 14.19
C ALA A 138 29.60 26.71 12.78
N GLY A 139 28.41 27.30 12.61
CA GLY A 139 27.94 27.83 11.33
C GLY A 139 27.59 26.76 10.29
N LYS A 140 27.24 25.54 10.72
CA LYS A 140 26.88 24.40 9.86
C LYS A 140 25.40 24.01 9.98
N PRO A 141 24.45 24.89 9.57
CA PRO A 141 23.02 24.62 9.73
C PRO A 141 22.55 23.43 8.90
N GLU A 142 23.11 23.19 7.72
CA GLU A 142 22.76 22.05 6.86
C GLU A 142 23.11 20.71 7.51
N ALA A 143 24.30 20.61 8.13
CA ALA A 143 24.72 19.44 8.89
C ALA A 143 23.82 19.22 10.12
N ALA A 144 23.44 20.31 10.80
CA ALA A 144 22.51 20.25 11.92
C ALA A 144 21.14 19.71 11.49
N THR A 145 20.62 20.17 10.34
CA THR A 145 19.40 19.65 9.73
C THR A 145 19.52 18.18 9.37
N ALA A 146 20.61 17.75 8.73
CA ALA A 146 20.82 16.34 8.38
C ALA A 146 20.86 15.43 9.61
N VAL A 147 21.55 15.85 10.69
CA VAL A 147 21.57 15.11 11.96
C VAL A 147 20.17 15.05 12.58
N ALA A 148 19.40 16.14 12.53
CA ALA A 148 18.04 16.19 13.07
C ALA A 148 17.06 15.30 12.27
N SER A 149 17.22 15.20 10.95
CA SER A 149 16.32 14.45 10.06
C SER A 149 16.75 13.01 9.80
N ALA A 150 17.93 12.58 10.28
CA ALA A 150 18.51 11.26 10.00
C ALA A 150 17.58 10.08 10.35
N ALA A 151 16.84 10.16 11.47
CA ALA A 151 15.93 9.10 11.88
C ALA A 151 14.75 8.94 10.91
N ALA A 152 14.17 10.07 10.47
CA ALA A 152 13.10 10.07 9.48
C ALA A 152 13.61 9.55 8.11
N ALA A 153 14.81 9.97 7.69
CA ALA A 153 15.42 9.48 6.46
C ALA A 153 15.65 7.95 6.49
N ARG A 154 16.07 7.38 7.62
CA ARG A 154 16.18 5.92 7.79
C ARG A 154 14.85 5.21 7.60
N GLN A 155 13.78 5.73 8.22
CA GLN A 155 12.44 5.16 8.08
C GLN A 155 11.94 5.25 6.63
N THR A 156 12.17 6.37 5.96
CA THR A 156 11.82 6.54 4.54
C THR A 156 12.55 5.51 3.67
N PHE A 157 13.87 5.36 3.83
CA PHE A 157 14.64 4.38 3.07
C PHE A 157 14.13 2.96 3.31
N GLN A 158 13.92 2.57 4.57
CA GLN A 158 13.42 1.23 4.91
C GLN A 158 12.05 0.97 4.28
N ARG A 159 11.13 1.94 4.36
CA ARG A 159 9.79 1.79 3.79
C ARG A 159 9.83 1.65 2.27
N VAL A 160 10.66 2.42 1.59
CA VAL A 160 10.82 2.33 0.13
C VAL A 160 11.47 1.01 -0.28
N ALA A 161 12.46 0.53 0.47
CA ALA A 161 13.06 -0.78 0.25
C ALA A 161 12.07 -1.93 0.46
N GLU A 162 11.25 -1.87 1.53
CA GLU A 162 10.18 -2.84 1.78
C GLU A 162 9.12 -2.82 0.68
N LEU A 163 8.76 -1.64 0.16
CA LEU A 163 7.79 -1.49 -0.92
C LEU A 163 8.30 -2.15 -2.21
N ALA A 164 9.55 -1.90 -2.58
CA ALA A 164 10.19 -2.51 -3.75
C ALA A 164 10.32 -4.04 -3.62
N ASP A 165 10.76 -4.53 -2.46
CA ASP A 165 10.92 -5.97 -2.21
C ASP A 165 9.57 -6.71 -2.20
N ARG A 166 8.61 -6.22 -1.40
CA ARG A 166 7.33 -6.92 -1.19
C ARG A 166 6.40 -6.86 -2.38
N HIS A 167 6.36 -5.73 -3.11
CA HIS A 167 5.35 -5.49 -4.13
C HIS A 167 5.90 -5.49 -5.56
N LEU A 168 7.17 -5.17 -5.76
CA LEU A 168 7.80 -5.20 -7.08
C LEU A 168 8.69 -6.44 -7.27
N HIS A 169 9.04 -7.14 -6.19
CA HIS A 169 10.00 -8.26 -6.20
C HIS A 169 11.36 -7.85 -6.78
N ARG A 170 11.76 -6.60 -6.51
CA ARG A 170 13.01 -6.00 -6.98
C ARG A 170 13.74 -5.36 -5.82
N ALA A 171 15.05 -5.58 -5.75
CA ALA A 171 15.91 -4.79 -4.88
C ALA A 171 16.11 -3.39 -5.48
N LEU A 172 16.19 -2.39 -4.61
CA LEU A 172 16.66 -1.05 -4.98
C LEU A 172 18.11 -1.12 -5.46
N THR A 173 18.46 -0.28 -6.42
CA THR A 173 19.85 -0.13 -6.86
C THR A 173 20.65 0.75 -5.89
N THR A 174 19.98 1.66 -5.18
CA THR A 174 20.60 2.47 -4.15
C THR A 174 20.94 1.61 -2.93
N PRO A 175 22.23 1.47 -2.56
CA PRO A 175 22.61 0.68 -1.40
C PRO A 175 22.27 1.41 -0.09
N TRP A 176 21.95 0.64 0.95
CA TRP A 176 21.85 1.16 2.30
C TRP A 176 23.18 1.83 2.69
N PRO A 177 23.15 3.05 3.27
CA PRO A 177 24.35 3.69 3.78
C PRO A 177 24.87 2.92 5.00
N ALA A 178 25.86 2.05 4.77
CA ALA A 178 26.49 1.28 5.83
C ALA A 178 27.00 2.22 6.93
N ASP A 179 26.79 1.84 8.19
CA ASP A 179 27.46 2.51 9.29
C ASP A 179 28.97 2.28 9.12
N ALA A 180 29.79 3.31 9.29
CA ALA A 180 31.24 3.29 9.06
C ALA A 180 32.03 2.28 9.94
N GLU A 181 31.36 1.42 10.70
CA GLU A 181 31.93 0.39 11.57
C GLU A 181 32.13 -0.97 10.87
N THR A 182 31.58 -1.21 9.67
CA THR A 182 31.72 -2.52 8.98
C THR A 182 32.92 -2.65 8.02
N VAL A 183 33.88 -1.72 8.03
CA VAL A 183 35.08 -1.76 7.17
C VAL A 183 36.38 -1.89 7.98
N GLY A 184 36.30 -2.42 9.21
CA GLY A 184 37.45 -2.56 10.10
C GLY A 184 37.45 -3.88 10.87
N GLU A 185 37.51 -5.00 10.16
CA GLU A 185 38.06 -6.27 10.66
C GLU A 185 39.03 -6.86 9.63
#